data_AF-A0A2R7RDN7-F1
#
_entry.id   AF-A0A2R7RDN7-F1
#
_cell.length_a   1.000
_cell.length_b   1.000
_cell.length_c   1.000
_cell.angle_alpha   90.00
_cell.angle_beta   90.00
_cell.angle_gamma   90.00
#
_symmetry.space_group_name_H-M   'P 1'
#
loop_
_entity.id
_entity.type
_entity.pdbx_description
1 polymer ?
#
loop_
_entity_poly.entity_id
_entity_poly.type
_entity_poly.pdbx_seq_one_letter_code
_entity_poly.pdbx_strand_id
1 'polypeptide(L)'
;MNDAIRISSPADILGFIPHSLGFVPRESFVFLTMRGKTLGATLRVDAPAFAEPAGFARSMADYLALDTQATAVLLAIYTASTPAPGQTRPFHDHVEAVIETLEGAGTPLQDAWLVTPSHWQNLLCDSDAGCCPSESLESITDGQLNAELVFRGSSYQKTPGTSYAPFAGPADREEQIRHALPGVLGAELRPGRELWAEALTRDGWMDPETAVELLACFQRPDLRDTLLCNVIDPELPDAEGSGNLLMGEGIAPDWDRVDRAQETARELIDAAPEGYRAPLLTLIGWLAYLKGQSSVAADHFKLALADTPGYRLAELMEQLVSRGTIAPVAKNQATAYKRHR
;
A
#
# COMPACT_ATOMS: atom_id res chain seq x y z
N MET A 1 21.65 -1.63 17.67
CA MET A 1 21.01 -2.80 18.33
C MET A 1 19.61 -2.89 17.77
N ASN A 2 19.31 -3.90 16.95
CA ASN A 2 17.93 -4.16 16.54
C ASN A 2 17.25 -4.93 17.67
N ASP A 3 16.67 -4.22 18.63
CA ASP A 3 15.82 -4.86 19.63
C ASP A 3 14.58 -5.40 18.94
N ALA A 4 14.54 -6.73 18.79
CA ALA A 4 13.40 -7.42 18.24
C ALA A 4 12.19 -7.18 19.14
N ILE A 5 11.11 -6.64 18.56
CA ILE A 5 9.87 -6.41 19.29
C ILE A 5 9.23 -7.78 19.58
N ARG A 6 8.97 -8.06 20.85
CA ARG A 6 8.42 -9.34 21.29
C ARG A 6 6.90 -9.28 21.31
N ILE A 7 6.28 -10.20 20.58
CA ILE A 7 4.84 -10.45 20.59
C ILE A 7 4.56 -11.54 21.62
N SER A 8 3.61 -11.29 22.52
CA SER A 8 3.29 -12.17 23.65
C SER A 8 1.82 -12.55 23.74
N SER A 9 0.94 -11.85 23.04
CA SER A 9 -0.50 -12.07 23.04
C SER A 9 -1.11 -11.88 21.65
N PRO A 10 -2.34 -12.39 21.40
CA PRO A 10 -3.12 -12.04 20.22
C PRO A 10 -3.34 -10.53 20.06
N ALA A 11 -3.57 -9.80 21.16
CA ALA A 11 -3.73 -8.35 21.15
C ALA A 11 -2.49 -7.64 20.60
N ASP A 12 -1.28 -8.14 20.91
CA ASP A 12 -0.04 -7.63 20.32
C ASP A 12 -0.05 -7.82 18.79
N ILE A 13 -0.44 -9.00 18.29
CA ILE A 13 -0.51 -9.27 16.84
C ILE A 13 -1.51 -8.33 16.16
N LEU A 14 -2.70 -8.15 16.76
CA LEU A 14 -3.72 -7.26 16.23
C LEU A 14 -3.28 -5.79 16.29
N GLY A 15 -2.49 -5.41 17.30
CA GLY A 15 -1.89 -4.08 17.41
C GLY A 15 -0.79 -3.83 16.39
N PHE A 16 -0.06 -4.88 15.99
CA PHE A 16 0.95 -4.78 14.94
C PHE A 16 0.36 -4.48 13.55
N ILE A 17 -0.82 -5.03 13.23
CA ILE A 17 -1.41 -4.95 11.89
C ILE A 17 -1.56 -3.51 11.37
N PRO A 18 -2.18 -2.56 12.11
CA PRO A 18 -2.30 -1.17 11.65
C PRO A 18 -0.95 -0.48 11.40
N HIS A 19 0.07 -0.77 12.21
CA HIS A 19 1.42 -0.23 12.02
C HIS A 19 2.10 -0.81 10.78
N SER A 20 1.90 -2.11 10.51
CA SER A 20 2.39 -2.77 9.30
C SER A 20 1.76 -2.16 8.04
N LEU A 21 0.44 -1.96 8.06
CA LEU A 21 -0.33 -1.45 6.92
C LEU A 21 -0.30 0.08 6.78
N GLY A 22 -0.01 0.81 7.85
CA GLY A 22 -0.08 2.28 7.92
C GLY A 22 -1.49 2.84 8.11
N PHE A 23 -2.51 1.99 8.24
CA PHE A 23 -3.88 2.37 8.56
C PHE A 23 -4.64 1.22 9.22
N VAL A 24 -5.76 1.52 9.89
CA VAL A 24 -6.68 0.51 10.44
C VAL A 24 -7.52 -0.11 9.31
N PRO A 25 -7.44 -1.43 9.06
CA PRO A 25 -8.21 -2.08 8.01
C PRO A 25 -9.72 -2.06 8.27
N ARG A 26 -10.51 -2.13 7.18
CA ARG A 26 -11.98 -2.22 7.21
C ARG A 26 -12.44 -3.20 6.15
N GLU A 27 -13.43 -4.02 6.46
CA GLU A 27 -13.93 -5.09 5.56
C GLU A 27 -12.77 -5.80 4.85
N SER A 28 -11.90 -6.44 5.63
CA SER A 28 -10.61 -6.95 5.15
C SER A 28 -10.25 -8.29 5.77
N PHE A 29 -9.56 -9.13 5.00
CA PHE A 29 -8.81 -10.27 5.51
C PHE A 29 -7.33 -9.89 5.53
N VAL A 30 -6.70 -10.01 6.70
CA VAL A 30 -5.28 -9.75 6.89
C VAL A 30 -4.60 -11.04 7.30
N PHE A 31 -3.78 -11.59 6.41
CA PHE A 31 -2.97 -12.76 6.65
C PHE A 31 -1.57 -12.33 7.07
N LEU A 32 -1.02 -12.95 8.11
CA LEU A 32 0.38 -12.81 8.48
C LEU A 32 1.03 -14.19 8.44
N THR A 33 2.06 -14.34 7.61
CA THR A 33 2.85 -15.57 7.60
C THR A 33 3.74 -15.62 8.84
N MET A 34 4.02 -16.84 9.31
CA MET A 34 4.92 -17.12 10.43
C MET A 34 6.10 -17.92 9.95
N ARG A 35 7.31 -17.57 10.39
CA ARG A 35 8.54 -18.34 10.20
C ARG A 35 8.99 -18.86 11.56
N GLY A 36 8.44 -19.99 11.98
CA GLY A 36 8.59 -20.48 13.36
C GLY A 36 7.98 -19.51 14.38
N LYS A 37 8.79 -18.67 15.01
CA LYS A 37 8.37 -17.71 16.06
C LYS A 37 8.42 -16.24 15.63
N THR A 38 8.73 -15.95 14.38
CA THR A 38 8.82 -14.59 13.85
C THR A 38 7.76 -14.36 12.78
N LEU A 39 7.15 -13.17 12.76
CA LEU A 39 6.27 -12.76 11.66
C LEU A 39 7.06 -12.60 10.35
N GLY A 40 6.48 -13.09 9.27
CA GLY A 40 6.94 -12.95 7.89
C GLY A 40 6.17 -11.84 7.16
N ALA A 41 5.76 -12.12 5.92
CA ALA A 41 4.93 -11.24 5.11
C ALA A 41 3.54 -10.99 5.70
N THR A 42 3.02 -9.77 5.51
CA THR A 42 1.63 -9.38 5.77
C THR A 42 0.91 -9.19 4.43
N LEU A 43 -0.21 -9.89 4.22
CA LEU A 43 -1.07 -9.76 3.05
C LEU A 43 -2.44 -9.27 3.51
N ARG A 44 -2.86 -8.10 3.01
CA ARG A 44 -4.21 -7.58 3.22
C ARG A 44 -5.00 -7.64 1.92
N VAL A 45 -6.19 -8.23 1.96
CA VAL A 45 -7.15 -8.24 0.87
C VAL A 45 -8.50 -7.73 1.35
N ASP A 46 -9.30 -7.18 0.44
CA ASP A 46 -10.68 -6.81 0.74
C ASP A 46 -11.48 -8.07 1.12
N ALA A 47 -12.44 -7.92 2.03
CA ALA A 47 -13.32 -9.00 2.42
C ALA A 47 -14.11 -9.50 1.20
N PRO A 48 -14.27 -10.82 1.02
CA PRO A 48 -14.86 -11.40 -0.16
C PRO A 48 -16.39 -11.20 -0.16
N ALA A 49 -16.86 -10.05 -0.66
CA ALA A 49 -18.29 -9.75 -0.72
C ALA A 49 -19.04 -10.68 -1.71
N PHE A 50 -18.39 -11.09 -2.80
CA PHE A 50 -19.00 -11.89 -3.87
C PHE A 50 -18.11 -13.05 -4.37
N ALA A 51 -16.94 -13.27 -3.76
CA ALA A 51 -16.04 -14.32 -4.19
C ALA A 51 -16.49 -15.69 -3.64
N GLU A 52 -16.41 -16.74 -4.46
CA GLU A 52 -16.70 -18.11 -4.02
C GLU A 52 -15.60 -18.59 -3.05
N PRO A 53 -15.95 -19.25 -1.93
CA PRO A 53 -15.01 -19.62 -0.87
C PRO A 53 -13.76 -20.38 -1.33
N ALA A 54 -13.91 -21.44 -2.14
CA ALA A 54 -12.78 -22.27 -2.55
C ALA A 54 -11.83 -21.54 -3.51
N GLY A 55 -12.37 -20.76 -4.45
CA GLY A 55 -11.59 -19.91 -5.35
C GLY A 55 -10.81 -18.82 -4.60
N PHE A 56 -11.44 -18.19 -3.60
CA PHE A 56 -10.78 -17.22 -2.73
C PHE A 56 -9.64 -17.88 -1.94
N ALA A 57 -9.91 -19.01 -1.27
CA ALA A 57 -8.93 -19.72 -0.47
C ALA A 57 -7.70 -20.16 -1.28
N ARG A 58 -7.91 -20.70 -2.50
CA ARG A 58 -6.83 -21.05 -3.43
C ARG A 58 -5.97 -19.85 -3.79
N SER A 59 -6.60 -18.73 -4.12
CA SER A 59 -5.88 -17.49 -4.44
C SER A 59 -5.02 -17.02 -3.26
N MET A 60 -5.55 -17.10 -2.03
CA MET A 60 -4.80 -16.73 -0.83
C MET A 60 -3.62 -17.67 -0.59
N ALA A 61 -3.82 -18.98 -0.75
CA ALA A 61 -2.74 -19.96 -0.65
C ALA A 61 -1.63 -19.69 -1.67
N ASP A 62 -1.97 -19.38 -2.92
CA ASP A 62 -1.01 -19.05 -3.98
C ASP A 62 -0.19 -17.79 -3.63
N TYR A 63 -0.83 -16.75 -3.09
CA TYR A 63 -0.11 -15.54 -2.65
C TYR A 63 0.78 -15.79 -1.43
N LEU A 64 0.29 -16.56 -0.45
CA LEU A 64 1.03 -16.86 0.78
C LEU A 64 2.22 -17.79 0.53
N ALA A 65 2.13 -18.68 -0.47
CA ALA A 65 3.21 -19.55 -0.91
C ALA A 65 4.43 -18.78 -1.47
N LEU A 66 4.27 -17.50 -1.81
CA LEU A 66 5.40 -16.63 -2.20
C LEU A 66 6.37 -16.40 -1.03
N ASP A 67 5.92 -16.48 0.22
CA ASP A 67 6.82 -16.58 1.37
C ASP A 67 7.23 -18.05 1.56
N THR A 68 8.26 -18.47 0.84
CA THR A 68 8.76 -19.86 0.86
C THR A 68 9.31 -20.32 2.21
N GLN A 69 9.45 -19.40 3.19
CA GLN A 69 9.90 -19.72 4.55
C GLN A 69 8.72 -19.81 5.54
N ALA A 70 7.50 -19.54 5.10
CA ALA A 70 6.31 -19.62 5.94
C ALA A 70 6.09 -21.07 6.43
N THR A 71 5.89 -21.21 7.73
CA THR A 71 5.57 -22.49 8.39
C THR A 71 4.12 -22.54 8.87
N ALA A 72 3.48 -21.38 9.01
CA ALA A 72 2.09 -21.24 9.43
C ALA A 72 1.56 -19.85 9.02
N VAL A 73 0.25 -19.67 9.14
CA VAL A 73 -0.44 -18.41 8.84
C VAL A 73 -1.31 -17.98 10.04
N LEU A 74 -1.40 -16.68 10.27
CA LEU A 74 -2.34 -16.05 11.18
C LEU A 74 -3.34 -15.23 10.37
N LEU A 75 -4.60 -15.16 10.81
CA LEU A 75 -5.65 -14.41 10.14
C LEU A 75 -6.33 -13.40 11.07
N ALA A 76 -6.47 -12.16 10.63
CA ALA A 76 -7.37 -11.19 11.24
C ALA A 76 -8.41 -10.73 10.22
N ILE A 77 -9.69 -10.88 10.56
CA ILE A 77 -10.82 -10.45 9.74
C ILE A 77 -11.41 -9.18 10.34
N TYR A 78 -11.30 -8.06 9.63
CA TYR A 78 -11.88 -6.80 10.05
C TYR A 78 -13.24 -6.62 9.39
N THR A 79 -14.31 -6.46 10.19
CA THR A 79 -15.65 -6.19 9.67
C THR A 79 -16.50 -5.41 10.67
N ALA A 80 -17.35 -4.51 10.16
CA ALA A 80 -18.39 -3.86 10.95
C ALA A 80 -19.58 -4.79 11.22
N SER A 81 -19.66 -5.92 10.52
CA SER A 81 -20.71 -6.91 10.70
C SER A 81 -20.54 -7.68 12.02
N THR A 82 -21.39 -7.37 12.99
CA THR A 82 -21.53 -8.15 14.22
C THR A 82 -22.68 -9.15 14.08
N PRO A 83 -22.43 -10.47 14.11
CA PRO A 83 -23.51 -11.45 14.05
C PRO A 83 -24.43 -11.31 15.27
N ALA A 84 -25.74 -11.49 15.06
CA ALA A 84 -26.66 -11.62 16.18
C ALA A 84 -26.36 -12.91 16.97
N PRO A 85 -26.69 -12.97 18.28
CA PRO A 85 -26.51 -14.19 19.08
C PRO A 85 -27.17 -15.40 18.41
N GLY A 86 -26.41 -16.48 18.23
CA GLY A 86 -26.88 -17.72 17.60
C GLY A 86 -26.86 -17.74 16.08
N GLN A 87 -26.40 -16.68 15.41
CA GLN A 87 -26.12 -16.71 13.98
C GLN A 87 -24.69 -17.18 13.70
N THR A 88 -24.51 -17.79 12.52
CA THR A 88 -23.21 -18.15 11.98
C THR A 88 -22.30 -16.92 11.92
N ARG A 89 -21.03 -17.10 12.27
CA ARG A 89 -20.03 -16.02 12.23
C ARG A 89 -19.88 -15.50 10.80
N PRO A 90 -19.59 -14.19 10.61
CA PRO A 90 -19.31 -13.63 9.30
C PRO A 90 -18.20 -14.42 8.59
N PHE A 91 -18.40 -14.66 7.30
CA PHE A 91 -17.44 -15.34 6.42
C PHE A 91 -17.08 -16.78 6.82
N HIS A 92 -17.95 -17.49 7.55
CA HIS A 92 -17.70 -18.87 7.98
C HIS A 92 -17.21 -19.78 6.85
N ASP A 93 -17.96 -19.88 5.75
CA ASP A 93 -17.59 -20.73 4.60
C ASP A 93 -16.22 -20.36 3.99
N HIS A 94 -15.88 -19.06 3.95
CA HIS A 94 -14.57 -18.59 3.49
C HIS A 94 -13.46 -18.97 4.45
N VAL A 95 -13.69 -18.89 5.75
CA VAL A 95 -12.71 -19.28 6.77
C VAL A 95 -12.49 -20.80 6.72
N GLU A 96 -13.53 -21.61 6.61
CA GLU A 96 -13.40 -23.07 6.46
C GLU A 96 -12.59 -23.43 5.21
N ALA A 97 -12.93 -22.84 4.05
CA ALA A 97 -12.19 -23.08 2.81
C ALA A 97 -10.71 -22.68 2.93
N VAL A 98 -10.41 -21.57 3.62
CA VAL A 98 -9.04 -21.12 3.91
C VAL A 98 -8.31 -22.12 4.80
N ILE A 99 -8.94 -22.62 5.87
CA ILE A 99 -8.35 -23.62 6.77
C ILE A 99 -7.96 -24.87 5.97
N GLU A 100 -8.92 -25.46 5.24
CA GLU A 100 -8.70 -26.68 4.45
C GLU A 100 -7.60 -26.51 3.41
N THR A 101 -7.61 -25.39 2.69
CA THR A 101 -6.65 -25.12 1.63
C THR A 101 -5.24 -24.92 2.18
N LEU A 102 -5.09 -24.16 3.27
CA LEU A 102 -3.78 -23.89 3.89
C LEU A 102 -3.21 -25.13 4.58
N GLU A 103 -4.05 -25.96 5.20
CA GLU A 103 -3.64 -27.24 5.76
C GLU A 103 -3.13 -28.18 4.65
N GLY A 104 -3.86 -28.29 3.53
CA GLY A 104 -3.44 -29.06 2.37
C GLY A 104 -2.14 -28.56 1.71
N ALA A 105 -1.86 -27.26 1.81
CA ALA A 105 -0.63 -26.64 1.31
C ALA A 105 0.58 -26.76 2.26
N GLY A 106 0.39 -27.25 3.49
CA GLY A 106 1.46 -27.41 4.49
C GLY A 106 1.82 -26.12 5.25
N THR A 107 0.98 -25.08 5.17
CA THR A 107 1.13 -23.80 5.89
C THR A 107 -0.14 -23.48 6.68
N PRO A 108 -0.51 -24.33 7.66
CA PRO A 108 -1.83 -24.28 8.28
C PRO A 108 -2.12 -22.95 8.96
N LEU A 109 -3.41 -22.63 9.04
CA LEU A 109 -3.89 -21.49 9.81
C LEU A 109 -3.75 -21.81 11.30
N GLN A 110 -2.81 -21.12 11.97
CA GLN A 110 -2.50 -21.35 13.39
C GLN A 110 -3.50 -20.67 14.32
N ASP A 111 -3.92 -19.45 13.97
CA ASP A 111 -4.91 -18.68 14.74
C ASP A 111 -5.68 -17.76 13.79
N ALA A 112 -6.92 -17.47 14.16
CA ALA A 112 -7.76 -16.51 13.46
C ALA A 112 -8.59 -15.65 14.43
N TRP A 113 -8.76 -14.37 14.10
CA TRP A 113 -9.54 -13.43 14.91
C TRP A 113 -10.53 -12.63 14.06
N LEU A 114 -11.70 -12.39 14.62
CA LEU A 114 -12.66 -11.42 14.11
C LEU A 114 -12.47 -10.12 14.88
N VAL A 115 -12.28 -9.02 14.16
CA VAL A 115 -12.09 -7.68 14.71
C VAL A 115 -13.24 -6.80 14.23
N THR A 116 -14.00 -6.27 15.18
CA THR A 116 -15.13 -5.38 14.94
C THR A 116 -14.79 -3.97 15.44
N PRO A 117 -15.64 -2.95 15.20
CA PRO A 117 -15.41 -1.60 15.72
C PRO A 117 -15.42 -1.48 17.25
N SER A 118 -15.85 -2.51 18.00
CA SER A 118 -15.96 -2.46 19.47
C SER A 118 -15.20 -3.56 20.21
N HIS A 119 -15.04 -4.73 19.59
CA HIS A 119 -14.40 -5.89 20.23
C HIS A 119 -13.70 -6.77 19.20
N TRP A 120 -12.86 -7.67 19.69
CA TRP A 120 -12.29 -8.75 18.91
C TRP A 120 -12.48 -10.11 19.59
N GLN A 121 -12.43 -11.20 18.84
CA GLN A 121 -12.64 -12.55 19.35
C GLN A 121 -11.92 -13.60 18.49
N ASN A 122 -11.52 -14.72 19.09
CA ASN A 122 -10.94 -15.85 18.35
C ASN A 122 -12.01 -16.55 17.50
N LEU A 123 -11.68 -16.83 16.23
CA LEU A 123 -12.56 -17.45 15.24
C LEU A 123 -12.47 -18.97 15.18
N LEU A 124 -11.36 -19.57 15.61
CA LEU A 124 -11.14 -21.03 15.58
C LEU A 124 -11.72 -21.76 16.80
N CYS A 125 -12.34 -20.99 17.71
CA CYS A 125 -12.92 -21.51 18.94
C CYS A 125 -14.40 -21.87 18.71
N ASP A 126 -14.70 -23.16 18.65
CA ASP A 126 -16.05 -23.70 18.38
C ASP A 126 -16.86 -24.05 19.64
N SER A 127 -16.35 -23.76 20.83
CA SER A 127 -17.06 -24.16 22.05
C SER A 127 -18.23 -23.22 22.38
N ASP A 128 -19.42 -23.82 22.55
CA ASP A 128 -20.63 -23.18 23.09
C ASP A 128 -20.47 -22.66 24.54
N ALA A 129 -19.35 -22.97 25.19
CA ALA A 129 -19.11 -22.77 26.60
C ALA A 129 -18.06 -21.68 26.87
N GLY A 130 -18.26 -20.47 26.35
CA GLY A 130 -17.59 -19.25 26.84
C GLY A 130 -16.04 -19.28 26.90
N CYS A 131 -15.38 -20.21 26.20
CA CYS A 131 -13.93 -20.41 26.28
C CYS A 131 -13.15 -19.24 25.68
N CYS A 132 -13.80 -18.46 24.83
CA CYS A 132 -13.20 -17.37 24.07
C CYS A 132 -14.11 -16.13 24.16
N PRO A 133 -14.11 -15.42 25.31
CA PRO A 133 -14.91 -14.21 25.47
C PRO A 133 -14.43 -13.14 24.48
N SER A 134 -15.37 -12.31 24.01
CA SER A 134 -15.03 -11.12 23.26
C SER A 134 -14.19 -10.17 24.13
N GLU A 135 -13.07 -9.70 23.60
CA GLU A 135 -12.19 -8.73 24.25
C GLU A 135 -12.42 -7.32 23.70
N SER A 136 -12.25 -6.30 24.55
CA SER A 136 -12.33 -4.89 24.13
C SER A 136 -11.21 -4.55 23.15
N LEU A 137 -11.46 -3.67 22.18
CA LEU A 137 -10.39 -3.11 21.34
C LEU A 137 -9.34 -2.34 22.14
N GLU A 138 -9.68 -1.84 23.33
CA GLU A 138 -8.74 -1.15 24.21
C GLU A 138 -7.55 -2.05 24.60
N SER A 139 -7.74 -3.38 24.67
CA SER A 139 -6.63 -4.31 24.94
C SER A 139 -5.55 -4.30 23.84
N ILE A 140 -5.91 -3.85 22.63
CA ILE A 140 -4.99 -3.66 21.52
C ILE A 140 -4.35 -2.27 21.57
N THR A 141 -5.16 -1.21 21.71
CA THR A 141 -4.67 0.19 21.64
C THR A 141 -3.82 0.57 22.84
N ASP A 142 -4.13 0.03 24.01
CA ASP A 142 -3.42 0.32 25.25
C ASP A 142 -2.35 -0.74 25.54
N GLY A 143 -2.17 -1.69 24.60
CA GLY A 143 -1.21 -2.77 24.69
C GLY A 143 0.24 -2.30 24.60
N GLN A 144 1.14 -3.05 25.24
CA GLN A 144 2.57 -2.75 25.30
C GLN A 144 3.21 -2.67 23.90
N LEU A 145 2.81 -3.54 22.97
CA LEU A 145 3.34 -3.53 21.61
C LEU A 145 3.00 -2.24 20.86
N ASN A 146 1.74 -1.79 20.94
CA ASN A 146 1.29 -0.56 20.28
C ASN A 146 2.06 0.65 20.85
N ALA A 147 2.18 0.73 22.17
CA ALA A 147 2.96 1.79 22.83
C ALA A 147 4.44 1.80 22.40
N GLU A 148 5.09 0.62 22.30
CA GLU A 148 6.48 0.49 21.84
C GLU A 148 6.64 0.92 20.37
N LEU A 149 5.72 0.52 19.49
CA LEU A 149 5.75 0.91 18.08
C LEU A 149 5.59 2.43 17.91
N VAL A 150 4.69 3.06 18.66
CA VAL A 150 4.54 4.52 18.69
C VAL A 150 5.79 5.19 19.24
N PHE A 151 6.40 4.66 20.31
CA PHE A 151 7.65 5.17 20.86
C PHE A 151 8.79 5.13 19.84
N ARG A 152 8.83 4.10 18.98
CA ARG A 152 9.75 3.98 17.85
C ARG A 152 9.37 4.84 16.62
N GLY A 153 8.37 5.72 16.75
CA GLY A 153 7.97 6.65 15.70
C GLY A 153 7.00 6.08 14.67
N SER A 154 6.48 4.86 14.87
CA SER A 154 5.45 4.31 13.98
C SER A 154 4.10 4.98 14.22
N SER A 155 3.44 5.38 13.14
CA SER A 155 2.08 5.93 13.17
C SER A 155 1.24 5.35 12.04
N TYR A 156 -0.08 5.34 12.23
CA TYR A 156 -1.04 4.85 11.25
C TYR A 156 -2.32 5.69 11.26
N GLN A 157 -3.05 5.66 10.14
CA GLN A 157 -4.30 6.39 9.97
C GLN A 157 -5.49 5.57 10.50
N LYS A 158 -6.51 6.26 11.05
CA LYS A 158 -7.73 5.59 11.58
C LYS A 158 -8.64 5.01 10.49
N THR A 159 -8.50 5.51 9.27
CA THR A 159 -9.25 5.08 8.10
C THR A 159 -8.27 4.82 6.96
N PRO A 160 -8.53 3.82 6.11
CA PRO A 160 -7.95 3.79 4.77
C PRO A 160 -8.37 5.06 4.00
N GLY A 161 -7.60 5.44 2.99
CA GLY A 161 -7.87 6.63 2.20
C GLY A 161 -6.86 7.74 2.44
N THR A 162 -6.23 8.20 1.37
CA THR A 162 -5.41 9.41 1.36
C THR A 162 -6.27 10.60 1.01
N SER A 163 -6.05 11.74 1.67
CA SER A 163 -6.66 13.02 1.30
C SER A 163 -5.57 14.08 1.24
N TYR A 164 -5.72 15.00 0.28
CA TYR A 164 -4.82 16.13 0.09
C TYR A 164 -5.57 17.41 0.39
N ALA A 165 -4.88 18.39 0.95
CA ALA A 165 -5.48 19.69 1.19
C ALA A 165 -5.90 20.35 -0.15
N PRO A 166 -6.98 21.14 -0.16
CA PRO A 166 -7.29 22.02 -1.27
C PRO A 166 -6.09 22.92 -1.59
N PHE A 167 -5.88 23.21 -2.87
CA PHE A 167 -4.79 24.09 -3.29
C PHE A 167 -4.96 25.48 -2.66
N ALA A 168 -3.91 25.96 -1.99
CA ALA A 168 -3.88 27.25 -1.28
C ALA A 168 -2.81 28.22 -1.83
N GLY A 169 -2.25 27.93 -3.00
CA GLY A 169 -1.21 28.75 -3.63
C GLY A 169 -1.75 29.92 -4.46
N PRO A 170 -0.88 30.56 -5.26
CA PRO A 170 -1.24 31.73 -6.08
C PRO A 170 -2.36 31.42 -7.09
N ALA A 171 -3.27 32.38 -7.29
CA ALA A 171 -4.41 32.23 -8.20
C ALA A 171 -3.99 32.10 -9.68
N ASP A 172 -2.82 32.60 -10.05
CA ASP A 172 -2.23 32.52 -11.38
C ASP A 172 -1.38 31.26 -11.59
N ARG A 173 -1.36 30.31 -10.65
CA ARG A 173 -0.53 29.08 -10.74
C ARG A 173 -0.78 28.29 -12.01
N GLU A 174 -2.04 28.17 -12.43
CA GLU A 174 -2.38 27.47 -13.68
C GLU A 174 -1.72 28.13 -14.90
N GLU A 175 -1.74 29.47 -14.94
CA GLU A 175 -1.13 30.26 -16.00
C GLU A 175 0.39 30.09 -16.00
N GLN A 176 1.02 30.06 -14.81
CA GLN A 176 2.45 29.82 -14.66
C GLN A 176 2.86 28.44 -15.21
N ILE A 177 2.12 27.39 -14.88
CA ILE A 177 2.37 26.03 -15.39
C ILE A 177 2.24 26.02 -16.92
N ARG A 178 1.21 26.66 -17.47
CA ARG A 178 0.99 26.74 -18.91
C ARG A 178 2.10 27.53 -19.63
N HIS A 179 2.64 28.58 -19.02
CA HIS A 179 3.75 29.35 -19.57
C HIS A 179 5.09 28.61 -19.51
N ALA A 180 5.30 27.74 -18.53
CA ALA A 180 6.48 26.89 -18.46
C ALA A 180 6.45 25.77 -19.52
N LEU A 181 5.25 25.32 -19.91
CA LEU A 181 5.06 24.17 -20.80
C LEU A 181 5.76 24.30 -22.17
N PRO A 182 5.74 25.44 -22.90
CA PRO A 182 6.52 25.61 -24.13
C PRO A 182 8.03 25.44 -23.96
N GLY A 183 8.60 25.89 -22.83
CA GLY A 183 10.02 25.69 -22.51
C GLY A 183 10.35 24.21 -22.30
N VAL A 184 9.36 23.47 -21.77
CA VAL A 184 9.44 22.02 -21.59
C VAL A 184 9.14 21.25 -22.87
N LEU A 185 8.32 21.74 -23.81
CA LEU A 185 7.92 21.07 -25.07
C LEU A 185 9.01 21.03 -26.14
N GLY A 186 10.22 21.52 -25.85
CA GLY A 186 11.39 21.30 -26.72
C GLY A 186 11.61 19.80 -26.99
N ALA A 187 12.27 19.46 -28.10
CA ALA A 187 12.54 18.06 -28.45
C ALA A 187 13.43 17.32 -27.42
N GLU A 188 14.03 18.04 -26.47
CA GLU A 188 14.95 17.50 -25.48
C GLU A 188 14.23 17.12 -24.17
N LEU A 189 14.36 15.85 -23.77
CA LEU A 189 13.87 15.36 -22.46
C LEU A 189 14.84 15.67 -21.31
N ARG A 190 16.11 15.92 -21.66
CA ARG A 190 17.22 16.01 -20.72
C ARG A 190 17.04 17.09 -19.64
N PRO A 191 16.63 18.34 -19.94
CA PRO A 191 16.49 19.37 -18.91
C PRO A 191 15.48 19.00 -17.82
N GLY A 192 14.31 18.47 -18.20
CA GLY A 192 13.31 18.02 -17.23
C GLY A 192 13.77 16.83 -16.39
N ARG A 193 14.55 15.91 -16.97
CA ARG A 193 15.17 14.81 -16.23
C ARG A 193 16.21 15.29 -15.22
N GLU A 194 17.06 16.24 -15.60
CA GLU A 194 18.07 16.83 -14.72
C GLU A 194 17.38 17.55 -13.54
N LEU A 195 16.33 18.33 -13.82
CA LEU A 195 15.52 18.99 -12.79
C LEU A 195 14.87 17.99 -11.81
N TRP A 196 14.33 16.88 -12.33
CA TRP A 196 13.76 15.84 -11.49
C TRP A 196 14.82 15.12 -10.66
N ALA A 197 15.98 14.80 -11.24
CA ALA A 197 17.08 14.17 -10.51
C ALA A 197 17.61 15.07 -9.38
N GLU A 198 17.69 16.38 -9.61
CA GLU A 198 18.04 17.36 -8.58
C GLU A 198 16.98 17.38 -7.46
N ALA A 199 15.69 17.45 -7.80
CA ALA A 199 14.61 17.42 -6.82
C ALA A 199 14.62 16.16 -5.93
N LEU A 200 15.05 15.01 -6.48
CA LEU A 200 15.17 13.74 -5.75
C LEU A 200 16.45 13.59 -4.92
N THR A 201 17.42 14.50 -5.04
CA THR A 201 18.68 14.45 -4.28
C THR A 201 18.83 15.63 -3.34
N ARG A 202 17.98 16.63 -3.47
CA ARG A 202 18.03 17.84 -2.67
C ARG A 202 17.56 17.61 -1.24
N ASP A 203 18.26 18.26 -0.31
CA ASP A 203 17.81 18.43 1.06
C ASP A 203 17.07 19.78 1.21
N GLY A 204 15.88 19.76 1.81
CA GLY A 204 15.14 20.98 2.16
C GLY A 204 14.03 21.39 1.20
N TRP A 205 13.61 22.66 1.29
CA TRP A 205 12.33 23.18 0.78
C TRP A 205 12.31 23.52 -0.72
N MET A 206 11.24 23.13 -1.45
CA MET A 206 11.09 23.32 -2.90
C MET A 206 10.66 24.73 -3.22
N ASP A 207 11.49 25.45 -3.98
CA ASP A 207 11.12 26.78 -4.41
C ASP A 207 9.97 26.74 -5.42
N PRO A 208 9.16 27.81 -5.49
CA PRO A 208 7.90 27.76 -6.23
C PRO A 208 8.11 27.77 -7.74
N GLU A 209 9.27 28.20 -8.24
CA GLU A 209 9.63 28.22 -9.65
C GLU A 209 9.97 26.80 -10.12
N THR A 210 10.87 26.11 -9.39
CA THR A 210 11.17 24.68 -9.60
C THR A 210 9.90 23.83 -9.53
N ALA A 211 8.99 24.10 -8.59
CA ALA A 211 7.73 23.38 -8.49
C ALA A 211 6.86 23.57 -9.74
N VAL A 212 6.77 24.79 -10.29
CA VAL A 212 6.02 25.07 -11.53
C VAL A 212 6.63 24.35 -12.73
N GLU A 213 7.95 24.37 -12.85
CA GLU A 213 8.65 23.70 -13.95
C GLU A 213 8.44 22.18 -13.91
N LEU A 214 8.58 21.55 -12.75
CA LEU A 214 8.29 20.13 -12.57
C LEU A 214 6.82 19.82 -12.85
N LEU A 215 5.88 20.63 -12.37
CA LEU A 215 4.46 20.45 -12.67
C LEU A 215 4.18 20.49 -14.17
N ALA A 216 4.82 21.40 -14.90
CA ALA A 216 4.75 21.46 -16.36
C ALA A 216 5.36 20.21 -17.02
N CYS A 217 6.49 19.71 -16.50
CA CYS A 217 7.09 18.45 -16.96
C CYS A 217 6.14 17.26 -16.85
N PHE A 218 5.42 17.14 -15.74
CA PHE A 218 4.45 16.07 -15.52
C PHE A 218 3.18 16.17 -16.39
N GLN A 219 2.89 17.35 -16.97
CA GLN A 219 1.78 17.50 -17.93
C GLN A 219 2.11 17.00 -19.33
N ARG A 220 3.40 16.82 -19.66
CA ARG A 220 3.87 16.35 -20.95
C ARG A 220 4.03 14.81 -20.91
N PRO A 221 3.24 14.01 -21.66
CA PRO A 221 3.20 12.55 -21.47
C PRO A 221 4.52 11.80 -21.62
N ASP A 222 5.32 12.11 -22.64
CA ASP A 222 6.60 11.47 -22.90
C ASP A 222 7.66 11.81 -21.84
N LEU A 223 7.67 13.06 -21.36
CA LEU A 223 8.53 13.44 -20.25
C LEU A 223 8.06 12.82 -18.94
N ARG A 224 6.76 12.91 -18.61
CA ARG A 224 6.14 12.26 -17.46
C ARG A 224 6.54 10.79 -17.37
N ASP A 225 6.34 10.02 -18.44
CA ASP A 225 6.60 8.58 -18.45
C ASP A 225 8.10 8.30 -18.19
N THR A 226 8.97 9.14 -18.73
CA THR A 226 10.41 9.09 -18.48
C THR A 226 10.76 9.42 -17.02
N LEU A 227 10.14 10.47 -16.45
CA LEU A 227 10.37 10.86 -15.04
C LEU A 227 9.91 9.77 -14.06
N LEU A 228 8.79 9.08 -14.36
CA LEU A 228 8.35 7.89 -13.63
C LEU A 228 9.45 6.82 -13.65
N CYS A 229 9.94 6.46 -14.84
CA CYS A 229 10.97 5.44 -14.98
C CYS A 229 12.30 5.85 -14.31
N ASN A 230 12.66 7.13 -14.33
CA ASN A 230 13.89 7.66 -13.71
C ASN A 230 13.90 7.63 -12.17
N VAL A 231 12.77 7.29 -11.54
CA VAL A 231 12.77 6.93 -10.11
C VAL A 231 13.49 5.59 -9.90
N ILE A 232 13.31 4.64 -10.82
CA ILE A 232 13.87 3.28 -10.72
C ILE A 232 15.19 3.15 -11.49
N ASP A 233 15.28 3.75 -12.69
CA ASP A 233 16.47 3.77 -13.53
C ASP A 233 16.84 5.22 -13.92
N PRO A 234 17.70 5.91 -13.15
CA PRO A 234 18.04 7.32 -13.36
C PRO A 234 18.69 7.62 -14.72
N GLU A 235 19.37 6.63 -15.31
CA GLU A 235 20.13 6.80 -16.55
C GLU A 235 19.29 6.60 -17.80
N LEU A 236 18.06 6.09 -17.65
CA LEU A 236 17.14 5.82 -18.75
C LEU A 236 16.84 7.12 -19.55
N PRO A 237 17.09 7.14 -20.88
CA PRO A 237 16.96 8.34 -21.69
C PRO A 237 15.51 8.74 -21.99
N ASP A 238 14.64 7.74 -22.15
CA ASP A 238 13.21 7.85 -22.44
C ASP A 238 12.47 6.61 -21.89
N ALA A 239 11.14 6.60 -21.94
CA ALA A 239 10.33 5.49 -21.43
C ALA A 239 10.11 4.33 -22.43
N GLU A 240 10.76 4.33 -23.61
CA GLU A 240 10.54 3.30 -24.62
C GLU A 240 11.05 1.94 -24.12
N GLY A 241 10.19 0.91 -24.20
CA GLY A 241 10.52 -0.43 -23.73
C GLY A 241 10.46 -0.64 -22.21
N SER A 242 10.05 0.36 -21.42
CA SER A 242 9.96 0.29 -19.95
C SER A 242 8.79 -0.53 -19.41
N GLY A 243 8.11 -1.34 -20.23
CA GLY A 243 6.95 -2.15 -19.82
C GLY A 243 7.25 -3.04 -18.61
N ASN A 244 8.37 -3.78 -18.64
CA ASN A 244 8.77 -4.64 -17.53
C ASN A 244 9.04 -3.83 -16.25
N LEU A 245 9.69 -2.67 -16.39
CA LEU A 245 9.95 -1.77 -15.26
C LEU A 245 8.65 -1.29 -14.62
N LEU A 246 7.67 -0.87 -15.42
CA LEU A 246 6.36 -0.44 -14.93
C LEU A 246 5.62 -1.57 -14.20
N MET A 247 5.77 -2.80 -14.68
CA MET A 247 5.18 -3.99 -14.05
C MET A 247 5.94 -4.46 -12.80
N GLY A 248 7.12 -3.91 -12.51
CA GLY A 248 7.97 -4.36 -11.41
C GLY A 248 8.75 -5.64 -11.70
N GLU A 249 8.98 -5.96 -12.98
CA GLU A 249 9.69 -7.15 -13.44
C GLU A 249 11.18 -6.88 -13.64
N GLY A 250 12.03 -7.72 -13.04
CA GLY A 250 13.47 -7.67 -13.27
C GLY A 250 14.18 -6.44 -12.69
N ILE A 251 13.51 -5.67 -11.84
CA ILE A 251 14.06 -4.45 -11.22
C ILE A 251 14.56 -4.69 -9.78
N ALA A 252 15.52 -3.88 -9.36
CA ALA A 252 15.99 -3.79 -7.98
C ALA A 252 16.05 -2.30 -7.58
N PRO A 253 14.91 -1.71 -7.13
CA PRO A 253 14.82 -0.29 -6.85
C PRO A 253 15.73 0.14 -5.70
N ASP A 254 16.28 1.35 -5.82
CA ASP A 254 16.74 2.10 -4.65
C ASP A 254 15.51 2.60 -3.88
N TRP A 255 15.21 1.95 -2.77
CA TRP A 255 14.02 2.24 -1.99
C TRP A 255 14.05 3.61 -1.29
N ASP A 256 15.24 4.14 -0.99
CA ASP A 256 15.39 5.48 -0.41
C ASP A 256 15.04 6.53 -1.47
N ARG A 257 15.49 6.33 -2.72
CA ARG A 257 15.09 7.17 -3.86
C ARG A 257 13.59 7.08 -4.15
N VAL A 258 12.99 5.90 -4.04
CA VAL A 258 11.54 5.72 -4.18
C VAL A 258 10.77 6.45 -3.07
N ASP A 259 11.21 6.34 -1.82
CA ASP A 259 10.63 7.07 -0.69
C ASP A 259 10.72 8.59 -0.92
N ARG A 260 11.90 9.09 -1.33
CA ARG A 260 12.08 10.50 -1.69
C ARG A 260 11.18 10.93 -2.84
N ALA A 261 11.02 10.13 -3.89
CA ALA A 261 10.13 10.46 -4.99
C ALA A 261 8.66 10.57 -4.57
N GLN A 262 8.21 9.74 -3.63
CA GLN A 262 6.87 9.89 -3.05
C GLN A 262 6.75 11.15 -2.19
N GLU A 263 7.77 11.53 -1.43
CA GLU A 263 7.80 12.79 -0.67
C GLU A 263 7.73 14.00 -1.60
N THR A 264 8.61 14.08 -2.59
CA THR A 264 8.65 15.17 -3.57
C THR A 264 7.34 15.26 -4.36
N ALA A 265 6.72 14.13 -4.73
CA ALA A 265 5.42 14.13 -5.39
C ALA A 265 4.30 14.70 -4.50
N ARG A 266 4.34 14.48 -3.17
CA ARG A 266 3.38 15.10 -2.25
C ARG A 266 3.57 16.61 -2.15
N GLU A 267 4.81 17.09 -2.07
CA GLU A 267 5.11 18.52 -2.10
C GLU A 267 4.58 19.18 -3.39
N LEU A 268 4.76 18.51 -4.54
CA LEU A 268 4.23 18.98 -5.82
C LEU A 268 2.69 18.96 -5.87
N ILE A 269 2.02 17.98 -5.26
CA ILE A 269 0.55 17.95 -5.16
C ILE A 269 0.03 19.15 -4.36
N ASP A 270 0.71 19.53 -3.29
CA ASP A 270 0.35 20.70 -2.48
C ASP A 270 0.53 22.02 -3.27
N ALA A 271 1.49 22.04 -4.20
CA ALA A 271 1.73 23.17 -5.11
C ALA A 271 0.85 23.15 -6.39
N ALA A 272 0.14 22.06 -6.66
CA ALA A 272 -0.66 21.85 -7.86
C ALA A 272 -2.12 22.28 -7.66
N PRO A 273 -2.68 23.12 -8.56
CA PRO A 273 -4.12 23.35 -8.62
C PRO A 273 -4.86 22.06 -9.05
N GLU A 274 -6.17 22.03 -8.81
CA GLU A 274 -7.03 20.93 -9.28
C GLU A 274 -6.91 20.76 -10.80
N GLY A 275 -6.93 19.52 -11.27
CA GLY A 275 -6.74 19.15 -12.68
C GLY A 275 -5.28 18.98 -13.11
N TYR A 276 -4.31 19.28 -12.24
CA TYR A 276 -2.87 19.10 -12.51
C TYR A 276 -2.23 18.02 -11.61
N ARG A 277 -3.00 17.39 -10.71
CA ARG A 277 -2.50 16.44 -9.70
C ARG A 277 -2.44 15.00 -10.21
N ALA A 278 -3.26 14.64 -11.20
CA ALA A 278 -3.38 13.26 -11.70
C ALA A 278 -2.05 12.55 -12.03
N PRO A 279 -1.05 13.18 -12.70
CA PRO A 279 0.24 12.53 -12.94
C PRO A 279 1.00 12.15 -11.66
N LEU A 280 1.00 13.03 -10.66
CA LEU A 280 1.71 12.85 -9.39
C LEU A 280 1.02 11.83 -8.48
N LEU A 281 -0.31 11.87 -8.45
CA LEU A 281 -1.13 10.86 -7.78
C LEU A 281 -0.89 9.48 -8.41
N THR A 282 -0.82 9.41 -9.74
CA THR A 282 -0.49 8.17 -10.46
C THR A 282 0.93 7.68 -10.15
N LEU A 283 1.92 8.58 -10.07
CA LEU A 283 3.28 8.26 -9.66
C LEU A 283 3.30 7.63 -8.25
N ILE A 284 2.66 8.27 -7.26
CA ILE A 284 2.62 7.75 -5.89
C ILE A 284 1.92 6.39 -5.85
N GLY A 285 0.81 6.24 -6.59
CA GLY A 285 0.09 4.98 -6.69
C GLY A 285 0.92 3.85 -7.31
N TRP A 286 1.66 4.14 -8.38
CA TRP A 286 2.56 3.17 -9.02
C TRP A 286 3.73 2.78 -8.10
N LEU A 287 4.35 3.74 -7.41
CA LEU A 287 5.41 3.43 -6.44
C LEU A 287 4.88 2.61 -5.26
N ALA A 288 3.64 2.87 -4.81
CA ALA A 288 2.98 2.04 -3.80
C ALA A 288 2.72 0.61 -4.32
N TYR A 289 2.34 0.44 -5.59
CA TYR A 289 2.21 -0.87 -6.23
C TYR A 289 3.54 -1.64 -6.22
N LEU A 290 4.66 -1.00 -6.57
CA LEU A 290 5.99 -1.62 -6.51
C LEU A 290 6.38 -2.03 -5.09
N LYS A 291 5.93 -1.30 -4.07
CA LYS A 291 6.12 -1.64 -2.64
C LYS A 291 5.21 -2.76 -2.14
N GLY A 292 4.29 -3.27 -2.97
CA GLY A 292 3.26 -4.24 -2.56
C GLY A 292 2.12 -3.63 -1.74
N GLN A 293 1.96 -2.30 -1.75
CA GLN A 293 0.94 -1.57 -0.99
C GLN A 293 -0.31 -1.32 -1.86
N SER A 294 -0.95 -2.40 -2.33
CA SER A 294 -2.06 -2.33 -3.30
C SER A 294 -3.23 -1.43 -2.89
N SER A 295 -3.52 -1.33 -1.59
CA SER A 295 -4.60 -0.45 -1.10
C SER A 295 -4.23 1.03 -1.26
N VAL A 296 -3.00 1.40 -0.91
CA VAL A 296 -2.48 2.76 -1.11
C VAL A 296 -2.43 3.08 -2.61
N ALA A 297 -2.01 2.12 -3.44
CA ALA A 297 -2.00 2.27 -4.89
C ALA A 297 -3.39 2.58 -5.45
N ALA A 298 -4.38 1.74 -5.12
CA ALA A 298 -5.76 1.90 -5.58
C ALA A 298 -6.38 3.23 -5.13
N ASP A 299 -6.14 3.67 -3.90
CA ASP A 299 -6.63 4.96 -3.40
C ASP A 299 -6.06 6.14 -4.20
N HIS A 300 -4.76 6.12 -4.53
CA HIS A 300 -4.14 7.19 -5.32
C HIS A 300 -4.62 7.20 -6.77
N PHE A 301 -4.88 6.05 -7.38
CA PHE A 301 -5.46 6.01 -8.72
C PHE A 301 -6.90 6.56 -8.73
N LYS A 302 -7.70 6.28 -7.69
CA LYS A 302 -9.03 6.88 -7.53
C LYS A 302 -8.95 8.40 -7.38
N LEU A 303 -8.00 8.91 -6.59
CA LEU A 303 -7.75 10.36 -6.47
C LEU A 303 -7.34 10.96 -7.81
N ALA A 304 -6.46 10.30 -8.57
CA ALA A 304 -6.04 10.78 -9.90
C ALA A 304 -7.22 10.87 -10.88
N LEU A 305 -8.11 9.88 -10.87
CA LEU A 305 -9.31 9.84 -11.72
C LEU A 305 -10.39 10.84 -11.27
N ALA A 306 -10.44 11.18 -9.97
CA ALA A 306 -11.31 12.23 -9.46
C ALA A 306 -10.80 13.62 -9.85
N ASP A 307 -9.48 13.84 -9.82
CA ASP A 307 -8.82 15.08 -10.24
C ASP A 307 -8.92 15.29 -11.76
N THR A 308 -8.63 14.24 -12.55
CA THR A 308 -8.72 14.27 -14.02
C THR A 308 -9.43 13.01 -14.53
N PRO A 309 -10.75 13.06 -14.78
CA PRO A 309 -11.49 11.94 -15.35
C PRO A 309 -10.91 11.48 -16.69
N GLY A 310 -10.72 10.16 -16.85
CA GLY A 310 -10.15 9.57 -18.06
C GLY A 310 -8.62 9.60 -18.14
N TYR A 311 -7.92 9.87 -17.03
CA TYR A 311 -6.46 9.83 -16.99
C TYR A 311 -5.92 8.41 -17.23
N ARG A 312 -5.56 8.13 -18.50
CA ARG A 312 -5.35 6.78 -19.03
C ARG A 312 -4.40 5.89 -18.22
N LEU A 313 -3.27 6.45 -17.75
CA LEU A 313 -2.30 5.68 -16.97
C LEU A 313 -2.88 5.23 -15.63
N ALA A 314 -3.63 6.10 -14.95
CA ALA A 314 -4.32 5.74 -13.70
C ALA A 314 -5.37 4.66 -13.93
N GLU A 315 -6.15 4.72 -15.02
CA GLU A 315 -7.12 3.67 -15.35
C GLU A 315 -6.45 2.30 -15.56
N LEU A 316 -5.35 2.27 -16.31
CA LEU A 316 -4.62 1.03 -16.58
C LEU A 316 -4.03 0.42 -15.31
N MET A 317 -3.44 1.26 -14.46
CA MET A 317 -2.85 0.83 -13.20
C MET A 317 -3.92 0.42 -12.16
N GLU A 318 -5.07 1.10 -12.12
CA GLU A 318 -6.21 0.71 -11.28
C GLU A 318 -6.75 -0.66 -11.71
N GLN A 319 -6.90 -0.91 -13.02
CA GLN A 319 -7.30 -2.21 -13.56
C GLN A 319 -6.30 -3.31 -13.23
N LEU A 320 -5.01 -2.99 -13.21
CA LEU A 320 -3.95 -3.94 -12.84
C LEU A 320 -4.06 -4.35 -11.37
N VAL A 321 -4.24 -3.37 -10.48
CA VAL A 321 -4.31 -3.57 -9.03
C VAL A 321 -5.63 -4.23 -8.62
N SER A 322 -6.76 -3.84 -9.22
CA SER A 322 -8.08 -4.42 -8.92
C SER A 322 -8.19 -5.91 -9.28
N ARG A 323 -7.33 -6.41 -10.17
CA ARG A 323 -7.19 -7.85 -10.47
C ARG A 323 -6.37 -8.62 -9.43
N GLY A 324 -5.90 -7.97 -8.37
CA GLY A 324 -5.09 -8.59 -7.33
C GLY A 324 -3.63 -8.83 -7.73
N THR A 325 -3.15 -8.22 -8.84
CA THR A 325 -1.77 -8.41 -9.28
C THR A 325 -0.80 -7.82 -8.26
N ILE A 326 0.14 -8.63 -7.78
CA ILE A 326 1.26 -8.18 -6.94
C ILE A 326 2.48 -7.96 -7.84
N ALA A 327 3.15 -6.81 -7.71
CA ALA A 327 4.37 -6.49 -8.43
C ALA A 327 5.45 -7.56 -8.17
N PRO A 328 6.11 -8.14 -9.20
CA PRO A 328 7.10 -9.20 -9.01
C PRO A 328 8.26 -8.79 -8.09
N VAL A 329 8.71 -7.53 -8.13
CA VAL A 329 9.72 -6.98 -7.21
C VAL A 329 9.31 -7.10 -5.73
N ALA A 330 8.01 -7.00 -5.42
CA ALA A 330 7.47 -7.13 -4.06
C ALA A 330 7.37 -8.58 -3.59
N LYS A 331 7.38 -9.55 -4.51
CA LYS A 331 7.32 -10.99 -4.20
C LYS A 331 8.68 -11.56 -3.76
N ASN A 332 9.78 -10.90 -4.10
CA ASN A 332 11.12 -11.38 -3.82
C ASN A 332 11.72 -10.67 -2.60
N GLN A 333 11.99 -11.42 -1.53
CA GLN A 333 12.53 -10.88 -0.27
C GLN A 333 13.85 -10.11 -0.42
N ALA A 334 14.66 -10.41 -1.43
CA ALA A 334 15.93 -9.71 -1.69
C ALA A 334 15.70 -8.30 -2.23
N THR A 335 14.65 -8.10 -3.03
CA THR A 335 14.36 -6.84 -3.72
C THR A 335 13.18 -6.08 -3.12
N ALA A 336 12.30 -6.74 -2.36
CA ALA A 336 11.10 -6.14 -1.81
C ALA A 336 11.40 -5.01 -0.83
N TYR A 337 10.52 -4.00 -0.83
CA TYR A 337 10.59 -2.86 0.07
C TYR A 337 10.58 -3.31 1.54
N LYS A 338 11.50 -2.77 2.33
CA LYS A 338 11.58 -2.99 3.77
C LYS A 338 11.45 -1.64 4.42
N ARG A 339 10.29 -1.38 5.03
CA ARG A 339 10.06 -0.15 5.79
C ARG A 339 11.16 -0.04 6.85
N HIS A 340 11.89 1.07 6.84
CA HIS A 340 12.92 1.35 7.85
C HIS A 340 12.29 1.20 9.24
N ARG A 341 12.91 0.33 10.05
CA ARG A 341 12.40 -0.18 11.33
C ARG A 341 12.76 0.73 12.50
#